data_AF-A0A6J4VAS1-F1
#
_entry.id   AF-A0A6J4VAS1-F1
#
_cell.length_a   1.000
_cell.length_b   1.000
_cell.length_c   1.000
_cell.angle_alpha   90.00
_cell.angle_beta   90.00
_cell.angle_gamma   90.00
#
_symmetry.space_group_name_H-M   'P 1'
#
loop_
_entity.id
_entity.type
_entity.pdbx_description
1 polymer ?
#
loop_
_entity_poly.entity_id
_entity_poly.type
_entity_poly.pdbx_seq_one_letter_code
_entity_poly.pdbx_strand_id
1 'polypeptide(L)'
;METRPPLSGRQRLGLAVARLSWRRLFVRLLAIVTALVALGGIGASVFVYRQVERAQGAAQAQLEEISGSFNQVAASLRTVSTSANNAATSTNEAKLSLDGAAASTRGAADTLDSVAGLINFSIPGLGRPLAGVDVAFRNQGTQLRTLAGQIEQTGGALVQNDRDLRAISADVATIARDVDAVARQLRLFADPGAGGLGQITVGTRLLIAWSVVIHLLLLGMAVSLFLLTLDDRRRDRPAAGWTLDEGQ
;
A
#
# COMPACT_ATOMS: atom_id res chain seq x y z
N MET A 1 11.73 72.32 -41.85
CA MET A 1 12.89 71.45 -41.60
C MET A 1 13.69 72.06 -40.47
N GLU A 2 13.49 71.57 -39.25
CA GLU A 2 14.10 72.15 -38.04
C GLU A 2 15.38 71.37 -37.72
N THR A 3 16.52 71.94 -38.08
CA THR A 3 17.85 71.37 -37.85
C THR A 3 18.22 71.54 -36.39
N ARG A 4 18.14 70.46 -35.61
CA ARG A 4 18.58 70.45 -34.20
C ARG A 4 20.06 70.85 -34.10
N PRO A 5 20.43 71.72 -33.15
CA PRO A 5 21.80 72.22 -33.02
C PRO A 5 22.78 71.09 -32.66
N PRO A 6 24.03 71.13 -33.18
CA PRO A 6 25.04 70.13 -32.88
C PRO A 6 25.41 70.18 -31.39
N LEU A 7 25.27 69.05 -30.71
CA LEU A 7 25.65 68.90 -29.30
C LEU A 7 27.12 69.28 -29.11
N SER A 8 27.39 70.12 -28.11
CA SER A 8 28.76 70.55 -27.77
C SER A 8 29.61 69.34 -27.36
N GLY A 9 30.93 69.39 -27.63
CA GLY A 9 31.84 68.27 -27.34
C GLY A 9 31.78 67.76 -25.90
N ARG A 10 31.44 68.65 -24.94
CA ARG A 10 31.23 68.32 -23.53
C ARG A 10 29.99 67.44 -23.28
N GLN A 11 28.90 67.64 -24.04
CA GLN A 11 27.69 66.82 -23.94
C GLN A 11 27.90 65.41 -24.54
N ARG A 12 28.69 65.30 -25.62
CA ARG A 12 29.07 63.99 -26.20
C ARG A 12 29.93 63.17 -25.24
N LEU A 13 30.88 63.81 -24.54
CA LEU A 13 31.69 63.17 -23.50
C LEU A 13 30.84 62.71 -22.31
N GLY A 14 29.91 63.54 -21.83
CA GLY A 14 29.00 63.17 -20.73
C GLY A 14 28.14 61.94 -21.04
N LEU A 15 27.60 61.85 -22.26
CA LEU A 15 26.82 60.68 -22.70
C LEU A 15 27.66 59.40 -22.82
N ALA A 16 28.92 59.50 -23.24
CA ALA A 16 29.83 58.36 -23.32
C ALA A 16 30.18 57.82 -21.91
N VAL A 17 30.50 58.72 -20.97
CA VAL A 17 30.79 58.36 -19.58
C VAL A 17 29.57 57.76 -18.88
N ALA A 18 28.38 58.31 -19.11
CA ALA A 18 27.13 57.77 -18.54
C ALA A 18 26.79 56.35 -19.07
N ARG A 19 27.08 56.07 -20.34
CA ARG A 19 26.89 54.72 -20.90
C ARG A 19 27.87 53.70 -20.33
N LEU A 20 29.12 54.10 -20.09
CA LEU A 20 30.14 53.26 -19.47
C LEU A 20 29.82 52.95 -18.00
N SER A 21 29.39 53.95 -17.22
CA SER A 21 29.01 53.76 -15.83
C SER A 21 27.76 52.89 -15.67
N TRP A 22 26.78 53.05 -16.57
CA TRP A 22 25.56 52.24 -16.58
C TRP A 22 25.84 50.76 -16.85
N ARG A 23 26.67 50.45 -17.86
CA ARG A 23 27.05 49.05 -18.17
C ARG A 23 27.70 48.36 -16.98
N ARG A 24 28.58 49.05 -16.26
CA ARG A 24 29.26 48.50 -15.06
C ARG A 24 28.27 48.26 -13.91
N LEU A 25 27.38 49.21 -13.65
CA LEU A 25 26.33 49.05 -12.64
C LEU A 25 25.41 47.86 -12.98
N PHE A 26 24.99 47.75 -14.23
CA PHE A 26 24.16 46.66 -14.70
C PHE A 26 24.82 45.29 -14.51
N VAL A 27 26.08 45.13 -14.94
CA VAL A 27 26.82 43.85 -14.79
C VAL A 27 26.97 43.46 -13.31
N ARG A 28 27.18 44.44 -12.41
CA ARG A 28 27.26 44.17 -10.96
C ARG A 28 25.93 43.74 -10.38
N LEU A 29 24.84 44.42 -10.72
CA LEU A 29 23.50 44.02 -10.28
C LEU A 29 23.17 42.62 -10.78
N LEU A 30 23.47 42.31 -12.04
CA LEU A 30 23.30 40.98 -12.60
C LEU A 30 24.11 39.93 -11.83
N ALA A 31 25.41 40.19 -11.58
CA ALA A 31 26.26 39.29 -10.80
C ALA A 31 25.72 39.04 -9.39
N ILE A 32 25.24 40.08 -8.69
CA ILE A 32 24.65 39.95 -7.36
C ILE A 32 23.37 39.12 -7.41
N VAL A 33 22.47 39.38 -8.37
CA VAL A 33 21.24 38.61 -8.53
C VAL A 33 21.55 37.13 -8.83
N THR A 34 22.50 36.86 -9.74
CA THR A 34 22.92 35.49 -10.04
C THR A 34 23.53 34.79 -8.82
N ALA A 35 24.34 35.50 -8.01
CA ALA A 35 24.89 34.95 -6.78
C ALA A 35 23.79 34.63 -5.75
N LEU A 36 22.80 35.50 -5.59
CA LEU A 36 21.66 35.27 -4.69
C LEU A 36 20.82 34.07 -5.13
N VAL A 37 20.55 33.93 -6.44
CA VAL A 37 19.85 32.75 -6.99
C VAL A 37 20.65 31.48 -6.76
N ALA A 38 21.97 31.52 -6.99
CA ALA A 38 22.85 30.39 -6.75
C ALA A 38 22.83 29.94 -5.27
N LEU A 39 22.98 30.86 -4.33
CA LEU A 39 22.94 30.57 -2.89
C LEU A 39 21.56 30.05 -2.45
N GLY A 40 20.48 30.67 -2.94
CA GLY A 40 19.11 30.24 -2.68
C GLY A 40 18.86 28.81 -3.18
N GLY A 41 19.32 28.49 -4.39
CA GLY A 41 19.18 27.16 -4.97
C GLY A 41 20.01 26.07 -4.28
N ILE A 42 21.22 26.40 -3.81
CA ILE A 42 22.01 25.49 -2.96
C ILE A 42 21.27 25.22 -1.65
N GLY A 43 20.79 26.28 -0.98
CA GLY A 43 20.03 26.16 0.27
C GLY A 43 18.76 25.31 0.11
N ALA A 44 18.00 25.56 -0.97
CA ALA A 44 16.82 24.76 -1.32
C ALA A 44 17.19 23.29 -1.60
N SER A 45 18.27 23.03 -2.34
CA SER A 45 18.72 21.66 -2.65
C SER A 45 19.09 20.89 -1.39
N VAL A 46 19.80 21.52 -0.43
CA VAL A 46 20.14 20.91 0.87
C VAL A 46 18.89 20.64 1.70
N PHE A 47 17.93 21.56 1.71
CA PHE A 47 16.66 21.38 2.40
C PHE A 47 15.87 20.18 1.84
N VAL A 48 15.74 20.11 0.51
CA VAL A 48 15.06 18.99 -0.17
C VAL A 48 15.80 17.67 0.08
N TYR A 49 17.13 17.65 0.07
CA TYR A 49 17.92 16.44 0.36
C TYR A 49 17.57 15.84 1.74
N ARG A 50 17.52 16.69 2.78
CA ARG A 50 17.14 16.27 4.13
C ARG A 50 15.69 15.82 4.23
N GLN A 51 14.80 16.45 3.46
CA GLN A 51 13.39 16.06 3.41
C GLN A 51 13.22 14.68 2.78
N VAL A 52 13.94 14.39 1.69
CA VAL A 52 13.93 13.07 1.03
C VAL A 52 14.42 11.97 1.97
N GLU A 53 15.47 12.23 2.75
CA GLU A 53 15.99 11.25 3.72
C GLU A 53 14.97 10.90 4.81
N ARG A 54 14.29 11.91 5.38
CA ARG A 54 13.22 11.67 6.36
C ARG A 54 12.02 10.96 5.74
N ALA A 55 11.62 11.36 4.53
CA ALA A 55 10.52 10.75 3.82
C ALA A 55 10.81 9.28 3.48
N GLN A 56 12.04 8.96 3.07
CA GLN A 56 12.49 7.59 2.83
C GLN A 56 12.37 6.75 4.11
N GLY A 57 12.94 7.23 5.23
CA GLY A 57 12.87 6.50 6.50
C GLY A 57 11.44 6.28 7.00
N ALA A 58 10.59 7.31 6.90
CA ALA A 58 9.18 7.19 7.26
C ALA A 58 8.42 6.20 6.37
N ALA A 59 8.66 6.22 5.07
CA ALA A 59 8.04 5.28 4.13
C ALA A 59 8.50 3.83 4.37
N GLN A 60 9.79 3.63 4.69
CA GLN A 60 10.31 2.30 5.05
C GLN A 60 9.65 1.74 6.30
N ALA A 61 9.57 2.55 7.36
CA ALA A 61 8.92 2.15 8.61
C ALA A 61 7.44 1.80 8.39
N GLN A 62 6.70 2.60 7.61
CA GLN A 62 5.31 2.31 7.27
C GLN A 62 5.16 1.02 6.46
N LEU A 63 6.02 0.78 5.47
CA LEU A 63 5.95 -0.45 4.67
C LEU A 63 6.28 -1.69 5.49
N GLU A 64 7.21 -1.59 6.44
CA GLU A 64 7.54 -2.66 7.38
C GLU A 64 6.36 -2.97 8.32
N GLU A 65 5.72 -1.94 8.88
CA GLU A 65 4.52 -2.07 9.71
C GLU A 65 3.38 -2.73 8.93
N ILE A 66 3.08 -2.23 7.73
CA ILE A 66 2.04 -2.79 6.84
C ILE A 66 2.34 -4.24 6.52
N SER A 67 3.59 -4.59 6.19
CA SER A 67 4.00 -5.97 5.96
C SER A 67 3.79 -6.83 7.21
N GLY A 68 4.10 -6.32 8.40
CA GLY A 68 3.79 -6.96 9.67
C GLY A 68 2.30 -7.27 9.82
N SER A 69 1.44 -6.28 9.59
CA SER A 69 -0.01 -6.45 9.62
C SER A 69 -0.50 -7.51 8.63
N PHE A 70 0.01 -7.52 7.40
CA PHE A 70 -0.36 -8.55 6.43
C PHE A 70 0.05 -9.96 6.87
N ASN A 71 1.25 -10.13 7.45
CA ASN A 71 1.64 -11.45 7.98
C ASN A 71 0.71 -11.91 9.11
N GLN A 72 0.28 -11.00 9.97
CA GLN A 72 -0.70 -11.30 11.01
C GLN A 72 -2.05 -11.70 10.42
N VAL A 73 -2.53 -10.97 9.40
CA VAL A 73 -3.75 -11.32 8.67
C VAL A 73 -3.64 -12.71 8.03
N ALA A 74 -2.52 -13.03 7.38
CA ALA A 74 -2.30 -14.37 6.83
C ALA A 74 -2.32 -15.46 7.91
N ALA A 75 -1.73 -15.21 9.07
CA ALA A 75 -1.80 -16.13 10.21
C ALA A 75 -3.24 -16.34 10.70
N SER A 76 -4.02 -15.27 10.86
CA SER A 76 -5.43 -15.35 11.22
C SER A 76 -6.25 -16.13 10.18
N LEU A 77 -5.99 -15.93 8.90
CA LEU A 77 -6.65 -16.67 7.82
C LEU A 77 -6.31 -18.16 7.87
N ARG A 78 -5.05 -18.55 8.12
CA ARG A 78 -4.69 -19.98 8.29
C ARG A 78 -5.45 -20.62 9.47
N THR A 79 -5.64 -19.88 10.56
CA THR A 79 -6.46 -20.33 11.69
C THR A 79 -7.92 -20.53 11.27
N VAL A 80 -8.51 -19.58 10.52
CA VAL A 80 -9.88 -19.71 9.99
C VAL A 80 -10.01 -20.93 9.07
N SER A 81 -9.05 -21.15 8.17
CA SER A 81 -9.01 -22.33 7.29
C SER A 81 -8.99 -23.64 8.09
N THR A 82 -8.17 -23.70 9.14
CA THR A 82 -8.11 -24.86 10.05
C THR A 82 -9.44 -25.07 10.77
N SER A 83 -10.02 -24.00 11.32
CA SER A 83 -11.32 -24.06 12.01
C SER A 83 -12.44 -24.53 11.08
N ALA A 84 -12.46 -24.09 9.83
CA ALA A 84 -13.43 -24.54 8.83
C ALA A 84 -13.29 -26.04 8.52
N ASN A 85 -12.07 -26.56 8.40
CA ASN A 85 -11.83 -28.01 8.23
C ASN A 85 -12.28 -28.84 9.44
N ASN A 86 -12.03 -28.33 10.65
CA ASN A 86 -12.50 -28.98 11.88
C ASN A 86 -14.03 -29.00 11.94
N ALA A 87 -14.68 -27.88 11.61
CA ALA A 87 -16.14 -27.80 11.53
C ALA A 87 -16.73 -28.74 10.49
N ALA A 88 -16.09 -28.89 9.33
CA ALA A 88 -16.48 -29.86 8.29
C ALA A 88 -16.42 -31.29 8.84
N THR A 89 -15.32 -31.63 9.54
CA THR A 89 -15.14 -32.94 10.18
C THR A 89 -16.23 -33.23 11.22
N SER A 90 -16.51 -32.29 12.13
CA SER A 90 -17.59 -32.43 13.10
C SER A 90 -18.97 -32.55 12.44
N THR A 91 -19.19 -31.86 11.32
CA THR A 91 -20.44 -31.95 10.54
C THR A 91 -20.61 -33.35 9.94
N ASN A 92 -19.53 -33.95 9.43
CA ASN A 92 -19.54 -35.32 8.92
C ASN A 92 -19.80 -36.35 10.04
N GLU A 93 -19.20 -36.17 11.22
CA GLU A 93 -19.48 -37.01 12.39
C GLU A 93 -20.95 -36.91 12.84
N ALA A 94 -21.50 -35.70 12.87
CA ALA A 94 -22.91 -35.48 13.17
C ALA A 94 -23.82 -36.20 12.16
N LYS A 95 -23.47 -36.17 10.85
CA LYS A 95 -24.20 -36.91 9.82
C LYS A 95 -24.18 -38.42 10.06
N LEU A 96 -23.04 -39.01 10.41
CA LEU A 96 -22.95 -40.44 10.73
C LEU A 96 -23.83 -40.82 11.93
N SER A 97 -23.89 -39.95 12.94
CA SER A 97 -24.78 -40.13 14.09
C SER A 97 -26.27 -40.09 13.67
N LEU A 98 -26.64 -39.15 12.80
CA LEU A 98 -28.00 -39.06 12.25
C LEU A 98 -28.37 -40.28 11.41
N ASP A 99 -27.46 -40.80 10.58
CA ASP A 99 -27.70 -42.04 9.82
C ASP A 99 -28.01 -43.22 10.77
N GLY A 100 -27.25 -43.34 11.87
CA GLY A 100 -27.50 -44.33 12.91
C GLY A 100 -28.84 -44.15 13.62
N ALA A 101 -29.21 -42.90 13.92
CA ALA A 101 -30.50 -42.57 14.51
C ALA A 101 -31.66 -42.93 13.56
N ALA A 102 -31.58 -42.56 12.28
CA ALA A 102 -32.59 -42.90 11.27
C ALA A 102 -32.76 -44.42 11.12
N ALA A 103 -31.65 -45.17 11.09
CA ALA A 103 -31.68 -46.63 11.03
C ALA A 103 -32.36 -47.24 12.25
N SER A 104 -32.02 -46.77 13.45
CA SER A 104 -32.66 -47.20 14.71
C SER A 104 -34.16 -46.88 14.72
N THR A 105 -34.55 -45.69 14.29
CA THR A 105 -35.95 -45.26 14.18
C THR A 105 -36.74 -46.15 13.23
N ARG A 106 -36.17 -46.56 12.08
CA ARG A 106 -36.81 -47.55 11.19
C ARG A 106 -36.94 -48.92 11.82
N GLY A 107 -35.89 -49.41 12.49
CA GLY A 107 -35.94 -50.69 13.19
C GLY A 107 -37.03 -50.73 14.27
N ALA A 108 -37.21 -49.62 14.99
CA ALA A 108 -38.32 -49.46 15.93
C ALA A 108 -39.69 -49.46 15.22
N ALA A 109 -39.83 -48.76 14.09
CA ALA A 109 -41.06 -48.80 13.29
C ALA A 109 -41.42 -50.21 12.81
N ASP A 110 -40.43 -50.96 12.33
CA ASP A 110 -40.62 -52.35 11.86
C ASP A 110 -40.96 -53.31 13.01
N THR A 111 -40.41 -53.05 14.20
CA THR A 111 -40.78 -53.77 15.43
C THR A 111 -42.23 -53.50 15.82
N LEU A 112 -42.68 -52.24 15.78
CA LEU A 112 -44.08 -51.88 16.07
C LEU A 112 -45.05 -52.53 15.07
N ASP A 113 -44.69 -52.57 13.79
CA ASP A 113 -45.50 -53.26 12.77
C ASP A 113 -45.55 -54.78 13.01
N SER A 114 -44.43 -55.37 13.43
CA SER A 114 -44.38 -56.80 13.81
C SER A 114 -45.27 -57.10 15.01
N VAL A 115 -45.23 -56.25 16.05
CA VAL A 115 -46.10 -56.36 17.24
C VAL A 115 -47.58 -56.19 16.84
N ALA A 116 -47.89 -55.22 15.98
CA ALA A 116 -49.25 -55.04 15.45
C ALA A 116 -49.75 -56.30 14.72
N GLY A 117 -48.87 -56.97 13.99
CA GLY A 117 -49.16 -58.24 13.32
C GLY A 117 -49.44 -59.40 14.30
N LEU A 118 -48.69 -59.49 15.39
CA LEU A 118 -48.85 -60.54 16.41
C LEU A 118 -50.14 -60.38 17.23
N ILE A 119 -50.53 -59.15 17.54
CA ILE A 119 -51.75 -58.84 18.33
C ILE A 119 -53.04 -59.12 17.53
N ASN A 120 -52.92 -59.37 16.23
CA ASN A 120 -54.00 -59.53 15.27
C ASN A 120 -54.71 -60.91 15.28
N PHE A 121 -54.66 -61.66 16.39
CA PHE A 121 -55.27 -62.99 16.48
C PHE A 121 -56.78 -62.92 16.82
N SER A 122 -57.55 -63.89 16.32
CA SER A 122 -58.98 -64.02 16.61
C SER A 122 -59.20 -65.26 17.48
N ILE A 123 -59.91 -65.08 18.59
CA ILE A 123 -60.34 -66.20 19.43
C ILE A 123 -61.70 -66.68 18.92
N PRO A 124 -61.84 -67.96 18.52
CA PRO A 124 -63.13 -68.51 18.09
C PRO A 124 -64.21 -68.26 19.16
N GLY A 125 -65.30 -67.59 18.79
CA GLY A 125 -66.44 -67.30 19.67
C GLY A 125 -66.36 -66.03 20.53
N LEU A 126 -65.19 -65.39 20.68
CA LEU A 126 -65.01 -64.17 21.52
C LEU A 126 -64.60 -62.92 20.72
N GLY A 127 -64.39 -63.03 19.42
CA GLY A 127 -63.98 -61.91 18.57
C GLY A 127 -62.50 -61.54 18.73
N ARG A 128 -62.15 -60.29 18.40
CA ARG A 128 -60.79 -59.73 18.51
C ARG A 128 -60.68 -58.88 19.79
N PRO A 129 -60.08 -59.40 20.87
CA PRO A 129 -60.07 -58.70 22.16
C PRO A 129 -59.26 -57.39 22.15
N LEU A 130 -58.40 -57.16 21.15
CA LEU A 130 -57.52 -56.00 21.03
C LEU A 130 -57.70 -55.22 19.71
N ALA A 131 -58.89 -55.28 19.11
CA ALA A 131 -59.18 -54.52 17.89
C ALA A 131 -58.95 -53.01 18.10
N GLY A 132 -58.09 -52.39 17.29
CA GLY A 132 -57.73 -50.97 17.36
C GLY A 132 -56.34 -50.70 17.97
N VAL A 133 -55.81 -51.61 18.80
CA VAL A 133 -54.43 -51.52 19.31
C VAL A 133 -53.43 -51.73 18.17
N ASP A 134 -53.75 -52.61 17.22
CA ASP A 134 -53.00 -52.82 16.00
C ASP A 134 -52.89 -51.54 15.14
N VAL A 135 -53.99 -50.78 15.04
CA VAL A 135 -54.01 -49.50 14.32
C VAL A 135 -53.11 -48.47 15.01
N ALA A 136 -53.14 -48.40 16.34
CA ALA A 136 -52.28 -47.50 17.10
C ALA A 136 -50.78 -47.79 16.87
N PHE A 137 -50.37 -49.05 16.89
CA PHE A 137 -48.98 -49.44 16.62
C PHE A 137 -48.55 -49.12 15.19
N ARG A 138 -49.38 -49.37 14.18
CA ARG A 138 -49.09 -49.01 12.78
C ARG A 138 -48.98 -47.49 12.58
N ASN A 139 -49.82 -46.72 13.26
CA ASN A 139 -49.75 -45.26 13.22
C ASN A 139 -48.44 -44.75 13.84
N GLN A 140 -48.02 -45.31 14.99
CA GLN A 140 -46.72 -45.00 15.59
C GLN A 140 -45.55 -45.41 14.68
N GLY A 141 -45.60 -46.59 14.06
CA GLY A 141 -44.61 -47.03 13.09
C GLY A 141 -44.50 -46.07 11.89
N THR A 142 -45.63 -45.58 11.39
CA THR A 142 -45.67 -44.56 10.32
C THR A 142 -45.05 -43.24 10.77
N GLN A 143 -45.33 -42.77 11.99
CA GLN A 143 -44.72 -41.56 12.54
C GLN A 143 -43.20 -41.69 12.68
N LEU A 144 -42.71 -42.84 13.16
CA LEU A 144 -41.28 -43.12 13.23
C LEU A 144 -40.63 -43.11 11.84
N ARG A 145 -41.26 -43.71 10.82
CA ARG A 145 -40.73 -43.64 9.44
C ARG A 145 -40.64 -42.20 8.91
N THR A 146 -41.64 -41.37 9.19
CA THR A 146 -41.62 -39.94 8.86
C THR A 146 -40.46 -39.23 9.56
N LEU A 147 -40.26 -39.49 10.86
CA LEU A 147 -39.14 -38.93 11.62
C LEU A 147 -37.79 -39.38 11.03
N ALA A 148 -37.64 -40.66 10.68
CA ALA A 148 -36.43 -41.16 10.03
C ALA A 148 -36.16 -40.41 8.71
N GLY A 149 -37.18 -40.15 7.90
CA GLY A 149 -37.05 -39.34 6.68
C GLY A 149 -36.62 -37.89 6.94
N GLN A 150 -37.13 -37.26 8.01
CA GLN A 150 -36.69 -35.91 8.42
C GLN A 150 -35.23 -35.90 8.89
N ILE A 151 -34.80 -36.95 9.61
CA ILE A 151 -33.40 -37.13 10.03
C ILE A 151 -32.49 -37.25 8.81
N GLU A 152 -32.87 -38.02 7.79
CA GLU A 152 -32.10 -38.13 6.54
C GLU A 152 -32.01 -36.83 5.77
N GLN A 153 -33.11 -36.07 5.69
CA GLN A 153 -33.11 -34.75 5.07
C GLN A 153 -32.14 -33.80 5.78
N THR A 154 -32.12 -33.85 7.11
CA THR A 154 -31.14 -33.11 7.93
C THR A 154 -29.72 -33.56 7.64
N GLY A 155 -29.48 -34.88 7.54
CA GLY A 155 -28.20 -35.45 7.14
C GLY A 155 -27.73 -34.97 5.76
N GLY A 156 -28.64 -34.84 4.80
CA GLY A 156 -28.37 -34.28 3.48
C GLY A 156 -27.91 -32.81 3.52
N ALA A 157 -28.54 -31.99 4.36
CA ALA A 157 -28.13 -30.60 4.58
C ALA A 157 -26.74 -30.52 5.24
N LEU A 158 -26.41 -31.41 6.18
CA LEU A 158 -25.07 -31.48 6.78
C LEU A 158 -23.98 -31.84 5.74
N VAL A 159 -24.28 -32.74 4.80
CA VAL A 159 -23.33 -33.05 3.70
C VAL A 159 -23.04 -31.82 2.86
N GLN A 160 -24.06 -31.00 2.57
CA GLN A 160 -23.84 -29.75 1.84
C GLN A 160 -22.98 -28.78 2.65
N ASN A 161 -23.26 -28.63 3.95
CA ASN A 161 -22.48 -27.78 4.84
C ASN A 161 -21.01 -28.24 4.95
N ASP A 162 -20.72 -29.55 5.02
CA ASP A 162 -19.34 -30.07 5.01
C ASP A 162 -18.60 -29.66 3.73
N ARG A 163 -19.23 -29.79 2.56
CA ARG A 163 -18.63 -29.36 1.29
C ARG A 163 -18.37 -27.86 1.26
N ASP A 164 -19.33 -27.06 1.70
CA ASP A 164 -19.21 -25.61 1.73
C ASP A 164 -18.09 -25.16 2.68
N LEU A 165 -17.98 -25.77 3.87
CA LEU A 165 -16.91 -25.51 4.82
C LEU A 165 -15.53 -25.88 4.26
N ARG A 166 -15.42 -27.00 3.53
CA ARG A 166 -14.17 -27.38 2.83
C ARG A 166 -13.80 -26.40 1.73
N ALA A 167 -14.78 -25.94 0.95
CA ALA A 167 -14.57 -24.92 -0.08
C ALA A 167 -14.07 -23.61 0.53
N ILE A 168 -14.75 -23.12 1.58
CA ILE A 168 -14.33 -21.93 2.34
C ILE A 168 -12.92 -22.11 2.89
N SER A 169 -12.59 -23.28 3.44
CA SER A 169 -11.24 -23.55 3.95
C SER A 169 -10.16 -23.42 2.87
N ALA A 170 -10.42 -23.94 1.67
CA ALA A 170 -9.51 -23.87 0.53
C ALA A 170 -9.34 -22.43 0.01
N ASP A 171 -10.44 -21.67 -0.07
CA ASP A 171 -10.43 -20.27 -0.47
C ASP A 171 -9.63 -19.43 0.53
N VAL A 172 -9.90 -19.58 1.83
CA VAL A 172 -9.18 -18.88 2.89
C VAL A 172 -7.69 -19.22 2.89
N ALA A 173 -7.32 -20.48 2.63
CA ALA A 173 -5.91 -20.87 2.49
C ALA A 173 -5.24 -20.21 1.27
N THR A 174 -5.98 -19.97 0.20
CA THR A 174 -5.49 -19.23 -0.97
C THR A 174 -5.29 -17.75 -0.65
N ILE A 175 -6.28 -17.11 -0.02
CA ILE A 175 -6.17 -15.71 0.42
C ILE A 175 -4.98 -15.54 1.37
N ALA A 176 -4.74 -16.47 2.31
CA ALA A 176 -3.59 -16.42 3.22
C ALA A 176 -2.25 -16.41 2.46
N ARG A 177 -2.13 -17.23 1.41
CA ARG A 177 -0.92 -17.29 0.56
C ARG A 177 -0.73 -16.01 -0.25
N ASP A 178 -1.81 -15.45 -0.79
CA ASP A 178 -1.78 -14.20 -1.54
C ASP A 178 -1.38 -13.03 -0.63
N VAL A 179 -1.93 -12.98 0.58
CA VAL A 179 -1.56 -11.99 1.60
C VAL A 179 -0.08 -12.11 1.99
N ASP A 180 0.46 -13.31 2.20
CA ASP A 180 1.90 -13.48 2.42
C ASP A 180 2.73 -12.98 1.24
N ALA A 181 2.27 -13.23 0.01
CA ALA A 181 2.96 -12.82 -1.20
C ALA A 181 3.03 -11.29 -1.29
N VAL A 182 1.92 -10.60 -1.00
CA VAL A 182 1.87 -9.13 -0.89
C VAL A 182 2.82 -8.64 0.22
N ALA A 183 2.79 -9.26 1.40
CA ALA A 183 3.67 -8.89 2.50
C ALA A 183 5.17 -9.00 2.14
N ARG A 184 5.54 -10.04 1.39
CA ARG A 184 6.89 -10.23 0.86
C ARG A 184 7.25 -9.18 -0.20
N GLN A 185 6.35 -8.91 -1.14
CA GLN A 185 6.58 -7.88 -2.17
C GLN A 185 6.79 -6.50 -1.55
N LEU A 186 6.01 -6.15 -0.53
CA LEU A 186 6.18 -4.88 0.20
C LEU A 186 7.54 -4.80 0.90
N ARG A 187 8.01 -5.89 1.52
CA ARG A 187 9.37 -5.94 2.11
C ARG A 187 10.46 -5.78 1.06
N LEU A 188 10.35 -6.46 -0.08
CA LEU A 188 11.30 -6.33 -1.17
C LEU A 188 11.30 -4.91 -1.74
N PHE A 189 10.15 -4.26 -1.83
CA PHE A 189 10.06 -2.88 -2.27
C PHE A 189 10.66 -1.88 -1.26
N ALA A 190 10.48 -2.14 0.04
CA ALA A 190 10.99 -1.32 1.14
C ALA A 190 12.50 -1.48 1.37
N ASP A 191 13.12 -2.55 0.86
CA ASP A 191 14.54 -2.84 1.04
C ASP A 191 15.42 -1.62 0.65
N PRO A 192 16.21 -1.06 1.58
CA PRO A 192 17.05 0.12 1.32
C PRO A 192 18.11 -0.10 0.24
N GLY A 193 18.52 -1.35 0.00
CA GLY A 193 19.60 -1.67 -0.95
C GLY A 193 19.09 -1.88 -2.39
N ALA A 194 18.26 -2.91 -2.58
CA ALA A 194 17.81 -3.33 -3.90
C ALA A 194 16.35 -2.98 -4.22
N GLY A 195 15.59 -2.51 -3.22
CA GLY A 195 14.17 -2.22 -3.34
C GLY A 195 13.88 -1.02 -4.25
N GLY A 196 12.67 -1.01 -4.81
CA GLY A 196 12.21 0.08 -5.69
C GLY A 196 12.25 1.44 -4.98
N LEU A 197 11.97 1.50 -3.68
CA LEU A 197 12.05 2.74 -2.90
C LEU A 197 13.50 3.23 -2.73
N GLY A 198 14.44 2.30 -2.57
CA GLY A 198 15.87 2.61 -2.56
C GLY A 198 16.33 3.20 -3.89
N GLN A 199 15.96 2.57 -5.01
CA GLN A 199 16.29 3.05 -6.36
C GLN A 199 15.72 4.44 -6.66
N ILE A 200 14.46 4.69 -6.30
CA ILE A 200 13.81 6.01 -6.44
C ILE A 200 14.56 7.06 -5.61
N THR A 201 14.95 6.71 -4.38
CA THR A 201 15.66 7.64 -3.50
C THR A 201 17.05 7.97 -4.04
N VAL A 202 17.80 6.96 -4.51
CA VAL A 202 19.11 7.16 -5.15
C VAL A 202 18.99 8.06 -6.38
N GLY A 203 18.02 7.81 -7.26
CA GLY A 203 17.77 8.65 -8.44
C GLY A 203 17.43 10.10 -8.06
N THR A 204 16.59 10.29 -7.05
CA THR A 204 16.22 11.62 -6.54
C THR A 204 17.43 12.35 -5.95
N ARG A 205 18.26 11.67 -5.15
CA ARG A 205 19.49 12.25 -4.59
C ARG A 205 20.48 12.65 -5.69
N LEU A 206 20.60 11.85 -6.76
CA LEU A 206 21.45 12.18 -7.90
C LEU A 206 20.98 13.46 -8.61
N LEU A 207 19.67 13.63 -8.83
CA LEU A 207 19.12 14.85 -9.41
C LEU A 207 19.37 16.08 -8.52
N ILE A 208 19.22 15.95 -7.21
CA ILE A 208 19.51 17.03 -6.26
C ILE A 208 21.01 17.37 -6.28
N ALA A 209 21.89 16.38 -6.34
CA ALA A 209 23.33 16.59 -6.43
C ALA A 209 23.70 17.38 -7.71
N TRP A 210 23.12 17.01 -8.86
CA TRP A 210 23.30 17.77 -10.10
C TRP A 210 22.77 19.20 -10.01
N SER A 211 21.63 19.41 -9.34
CA SER A 211 21.14 20.76 -9.05
C SER A 211 22.17 21.58 -8.29
N VAL A 212 22.79 21.03 -7.24
CA VAL A 212 23.84 21.75 -6.48
C VAL A 212 25.03 22.11 -7.37
N VAL A 213 25.48 21.19 -8.23
CA VAL A 213 26.58 21.45 -9.18
C VAL A 213 26.23 22.62 -10.12
N ILE A 214 25.02 22.65 -10.68
CA ILE A 214 24.56 23.75 -11.55
C ILE A 214 24.59 25.09 -10.80
N HIS A 215 24.11 25.13 -9.55
CA HIS A 215 24.13 26.35 -8.76
C HIS A 215 25.55 26.79 -8.36
N LEU A 216 26.47 25.85 -8.11
CA LEU A 216 27.88 26.16 -7.89
C LEU A 216 28.53 26.75 -9.15
N LEU A 217 28.20 26.24 -10.34
CA LEU A 217 28.66 26.83 -11.61
C LEU A 217 28.09 28.25 -11.81
N LEU A 218 26.81 28.47 -11.50
CA LEU A 218 26.19 29.81 -11.50
C LEU A 218 26.87 30.76 -10.53
N LEU A 219 27.23 30.29 -9.33
CA LEU A 219 27.97 31.08 -8.35
C LEU A 219 29.36 31.44 -8.87
N GLY A 220 30.08 30.48 -9.46
CA GLY A 220 31.38 30.72 -10.10
C GLY A 220 31.30 31.78 -11.18
N MET A 221 30.31 31.68 -12.08
CA MET A 221 30.05 32.69 -13.11
C MET A 221 29.75 34.07 -12.52
N ALA A 222 28.93 34.14 -11.47
CA ALA A 222 28.62 35.39 -10.78
C ALA A 222 29.86 36.04 -10.15
N VAL A 223 30.72 35.25 -9.50
CA VAL A 223 31.98 35.72 -8.92
C VAL A 223 32.93 36.20 -10.01
N SER A 224 33.08 35.46 -11.11
CA SER A 224 33.90 35.88 -12.25
C SER A 224 33.43 37.21 -12.85
N LEU A 225 32.12 37.36 -13.08
CA LEU A 225 31.53 38.63 -13.56
C LEU A 225 31.79 39.78 -12.57
N PHE A 226 31.65 39.52 -11.27
CA PHE A 226 31.91 40.53 -10.25
C PHE A 226 33.37 40.97 -10.23
N LEU A 227 34.32 40.03 -10.27
CA LEU A 227 35.76 40.29 -10.29
C LEU A 227 36.18 41.08 -11.54
N LEU A 228 35.61 40.77 -12.72
CA LEU A 228 35.85 41.55 -13.95
C LEU A 228 35.46 43.02 -13.78
N THR A 229 34.40 43.32 -13.02
CA THR A 229 34.01 44.71 -12.74
C THR A 229 34.92 45.42 -11.72
N LEU A 230 35.77 44.69 -11.00
CA LEU A 230 36.76 45.26 -10.08
C LEU A 230 38.08 45.56 -10.80
N ASP A 231 38.54 44.68 -11.70
CA ASP A 231 39.79 44.88 -12.44
C ASP A 231 39.74 46.14 -13.33
N ASP A 232 38.58 46.41 -13.93
CA ASP A 232 38.36 47.58 -14.78
C ASP A 232 38.56 48.91 -14.02
N ARG A 233 38.29 48.94 -12.71
CA ARG A 233 38.57 50.12 -11.87
C ARG A 233 40.06 50.36 -11.65
N ARG A 234 40.90 49.32 -11.73
CA ARG A 234 42.35 49.47 -11.57
C ARG A 234 42.98 50.09 -12.80
N ARG A 235 42.44 49.84 -14.01
CA ARG A 235 42.93 50.41 -15.27
C ARG A 235 42.59 51.89 -15.44
N ASP A 236 41.46 52.34 -14.88
CA ASP A 236 41.02 53.74 -14.95
C ASP A 236 41.71 54.66 -13.93
N ARG A 237 42.56 54.13 -13.03
CA ARG A 237 43.36 55.00 -12.16
C ARG A 237 44.47 55.62 -13.01
N PRO A 238 44.46 56.95 -13.24
CA PRO A 238 45.59 57.59 -13.90
C PRO A 238 46.83 57.22 -13.11
N ALA A 239 47.87 56.72 -13.79
CA ALA A 239 49.16 56.47 -13.16
C ALA A 239 49.48 57.75 -12.39
N ALA A 240 49.42 57.68 -11.05
CA ALA A 240 49.76 58.82 -10.22
C ALA A 240 51.16 59.20 -10.65
N GLY A 241 51.26 60.34 -11.33
CA GLY A 241 52.50 60.79 -11.93
C GLY A 241 53.53 60.72 -10.83
N TRP A 242 54.56 59.91 -11.06
CA TRP A 242 55.82 60.06 -10.35
C TRP A 242 56.35 61.44 -10.78
N THR A 243 55.82 62.49 -10.14
CA THR A 243 56.53 63.76 -10.07
C THR A 243 57.71 63.47 -9.16
N LEU A 244 58.77 62.94 -9.77
CA LEU A 244 60.09 63.00 -9.18
C LEU A 244 60.33 64.48 -8.90
N ASP A 245 60.38 64.76 -7.60
CA ASP A 245 60.85 66.01 -7.03
C ASP A 245 62.35 66.11 -7.37
N GLU A 246 62.64 66.45 -8.62
CA GLU A 246 63.98 66.87 -9.04
C GLU A 246 64.18 68.31 -8.56
N GLY A 247 64.68 68.41 -7.33
CA GLY A 247 65.61 69.45 -6.90
C GLY A 247 65.05 70.85 -6.66
N GLN A 248 65.11 71.26 -5.40
CA GLN A 248 65.94 72.40 -4.98
C GLN A 248 66.30 72.32 -3.49
#